data_AF-A0ABD1IFM4-F1
#
_entry.id   AF-A0ABD1IFM4-F1
#
_cell.length_a   1.000
_cell.length_b   1.000
_cell.length_c   1.000
_cell.angle_alpha   90.00
_cell.angle_beta   90.00
_cell.angle_gamma   90.00
#
_symmetry.space_group_name_H-M   'P 1'
#
loop_
_entity.id
_entity.type
_entity.pdbx_description
1 polymer ?
#
loop_
_entity_poly.entity_id
_entity_poly.type
_entity_poly.pdbx_seq_one_letter_code
_entity_poly.pdbx_strand_id
1 'polypeptide(L)'
;MQINPCVTLELQDSPYSRSMWDYGFHALYKVTLHKDTLSTQITITNTDHTPFSFTTALHTYFRASAEEASVKCLKGCKTLNKEPDPKNPVEGEEERDVVTFLGFVDCIFLDAPDEVHLDNGLGDSITIRNTNWSDVVLWNPYLTMESCYKDFVCVENAKIT
;
A
#
# COMPACT_ATOMS: atom_id res chain seq x y z
N MET A 1 -32.58 4.81 3.65
CA MET A 1 -31.29 4.80 2.93
C MET A 1 -30.23 5.18 3.95
N GLN A 2 -29.31 4.29 4.28
CA GLN A 2 -28.25 4.60 5.23
C GLN A 2 -27.14 5.33 4.48
N ILE A 3 -26.94 6.60 4.81
CA ILE A 3 -25.84 7.40 4.28
C ILE A 3 -24.61 7.01 5.10
N ASN A 4 -23.59 6.44 4.44
CA ASN A 4 -22.31 6.14 5.08
C ASN A 4 -21.54 7.45 5.30
N PRO A 5 -20.98 7.72 6.49
CA PRO A 5 -20.11 8.88 6.71
C PRO A 5 -18.98 8.93 5.69
N CYS A 6 -18.75 10.10 5.11
CA CYS A 6 -17.77 10.30 4.05
C CYS A 6 -17.10 11.66 4.18
N VAL A 7 -15.79 11.71 3.94
CA VAL A 7 -15.02 12.94 3.81
C VAL A 7 -14.17 12.88 2.54
N THR A 8 -14.00 14.03 1.88
CA THR A 8 -13.04 14.17 0.78
C THR A 8 -12.02 15.22 1.19
N LEU A 9 -10.75 14.83 1.19
CA LEU A 9 -9.60 15.71 1.39
C LEU A 9 -9.07 16.14 0.02
N GLU A 10 -8.54 17.36 -0.05
CA GLU A 10 -8.11 17.98 -1.30
C GLU A 10 -6.69 18.55 -1.15
N LEU A 11 -5.88 18.35 -2.19
CA LEU A 11 -4.56 18.96 -2.35
C LEU A 11 -4.39 19.42 -3.80
N GLN A 12 -4.00 20.67 -3.99
CA GLN A 12 -3.64 21.25 -5.28
C GLN A 12 -2.17 21.68 -5.28
N ASP A 13 -1.61 21.88 -6.47
CA ASP A 13 -0.28 22.48 -6.58
C ASP A 13 -0.24 23.88 -5.95
N SER A 14 0.96 24.25 -5.50
CA SER A 14 1.25 25.53 -4.87
C SER A 14 2.63 26.01 -5.34
N PRO A 15 2.99 27.28 -5.10
CA PRO A 15 4.34 27.75 -5.39
C PRO A 15 5.43 26.89 -4.73
N TYR A 16 5.16 26.34 -3.54
CA TYR A 16 6.09 25.45 -2.85
C TYR A 16 6.25 24.10 -3.57
N SER A 17 5.15 23.40 -3.91
CA SER A 17 5.25 22.11 -4.60
C SER A 17 5.86 22.26 -5.99
N ARG A 18 5.49 23.31 -6.72
CA ARG A 18 6.06 23.61 -8.04
C ARG A 18 7.57 23.87 -8.02
N SER A 19 8.08 24.43 -6.93
CA SER A 19 9.54 24.61 -6.78
C SER A 19 10.33 23.30 -6.68
N MET A 20 9.66 22.19 -6.32
CA MET A 20 10.25 20.85 -6.21
C MET A 20 9.93 19.98 -7.42
N TRP A 21 8.70 20.08 -7.93
CA TRP A 21 8.17 19.31 -9.06
C TRP A 21 7.16 20.19 -9.82
N ASP A 22 7.60 20.76 -10.94
CA ASP A 22 6.93 21.88 -11.62
C ASP A 22 5.75 21.46 -12.51
N TYR A 23 4.76 20.79 -11.92
CA TYR A 23 3.51 20.38 -12.59
C TYR A 23 2.28 20.85 -11.83
N GLY A 24 1.26 21.27 -12.58
CA GLY A 24 -0.09 21.48 -12.08
C GLY A 24 -0.81 20.16 -11.81
N PHE A 25 -1.31 19.97 -10.59
CA PHE A 25 -2.07 18.78 -10.24
C PHE A 25 -3.21 19.11 -9.27
N HIS A 26 -4.22 18.24 -9.28
CA HIS A 26 -5.29 18.24 -8.28
C HIS A 26 -5.52 16.81 -7.79
N ALA A 27 -5.27 16.59 -6.50
CA ALA A 27 -5.43 15.32 -5.80
C ALA A 27 -6.64 15.37 -4.87
N LEU A 28 -7.54 14.40 -5.02
CA LEU A 28 -8.66 14.17 -4.13
C LEU A 28 -8.50 12.82 -3.44
N TYR A 29 -8.64 12.80 -2.11
CA TYR A 29 -8.64 11.57 -1.31
C TYR A 29 -9.97 11.45 -0.56
N LYS A 30 -10.81 10.52 -1.01
CA LYS A 30 -12.13 10.27 -0.45
C LYS A 30 -12.08 9.06 0.48
N VAL A 31 -12.59 9.22 1.69
CA VAL A 31 -12.70 8.17 2.71
C VAL A 31 -14.15 8.00 3.08
N THR A 32 -14.68 6.78 2.92
CA THR A 32 -16.05 6.40 3.29
C THR A 32 -16.02 5.29 4.33
N LEU A 33 -16.67 5.53 5.47
CA LEU A 33 -16.78 4.55 6.54
C LEU A 33 -18.11 3.79 6.42
N HIS A 34 -18.02 2.49 6.19
CA HIS A 34 -19.16 1.57 6.21
C HIS A 34 -19.22 0.85 7.56
N LYS A 35 -20.22 -0.03 7.73
CA LYS A 35 -20.42 -0.79 8.97
C LYS A 35 -19.21 -1.68 9.33
N ASP A 36 -18.61 -2.30 8.33
CA ASP A 36 -17.57 -3.34 8.44
C ASP A 36 -16.40 -3.12 7.47
N THR A 37 -16.41 -2.02 6.72
CA THR A 37 -15.45 -1.74 5.65
C THR A 37 -15.04 -0.27 5.67
N LEU A 38 -13.77 0.00 5.40
CA LEU A 38 -13.26 1.33 5.08
C LEU A 38 -12.95 1.40 3.58
N SER A 39 -13.59 2.32 2.86
CA SER A 39 -13.29 2.55 1.45
C SER A 39 -12.48 3.84 1.27
N THR A 40 -11.38 3.74 0.54
CA THR A 40 -10.48 4.85 0.25
C THR A 40 -10.27 4.97 -1.24
N GLN A 41 -10.40 6.18 -1.78
CA GLN A 41 -10.23 6.46 -3.21
C GLN A 41 -9.33 7.67 -3.38
N ILE A 42 -8.24 7.50 -4.14
CA ILE A 42 -7.40 8.60 -4.60
C ILE A 42 -7.72 8.91 -6.07
N THR A 43 -7.81 10.18 -6.42
CA THR A 43 -7.97 10.64 -7.80
C THR A 43 -6.99 11.77 -8.05
N ILE A 44 -6.13 11.60 -9.05
CA ILE A 44 -5.15 12.60 -9.46
C ILE A 44 -5.56 13.12 -10.84
N THR A 45 -5.76 14.42 -10.94
CA THR A 45 -6.04 15.12 -12.20
C THR A 45 -4.83 15.94 -12.59
N ASN A 46 -4.33 15.74 -13.81
CA ASN A 46 -3.36 16.66 -14.40
C ASN A 46 -4.09 17.95 -14.80
N THR A 47 -3.77 19.06 -14.14
CA THR A 47 -4.32 20.39 -14.43
C THR A 47 -3.35 21.26 -15.22
N ASP A 48 -2.16 20.73 -15.53
CA ASP A 48 -1.17 21.36 -16.37
C ASP A 48 -1.48 21.16 -17.87
N HIS A 49 -0.77 21.90 -18.71
CA HIS A 49 -0.75 21.68 -20.16
C HIS A 49 0.27 20.62 -20.58
N THR A 50 1.19 20.26 -19.69
CA THR A 50 2.23 19.25 -19.94
C THR A 50 1.84 17.90 -19.31
N PRO A 51 1.96 16.77 -20.02
CA PRO A 51 1.82 15.45 -19.42
C PRO A 51 2.86 15.21 -18.32
N PHE A 52 2.47 14.54 -17.25
CA PHE A 52 3.38 14.04 -16.23
C PHE A 52 3.12 12.56 -15.92
N SER A 53 4.14 11.90 -15.39
CA SER A 53 4.06 10.56 -14.82
C SER A 53 4.29 10.64 -13.32
N PHE A 54 3.67 9.73 -12.58
CA PHE A 54 3.83 9.62 -11.14
C PHE A 54 3.62 8.16 -10.71
N THR A 55 4.17 7.82 -9.56
CA THR A 55 3.85 6.60 -8.82
C THR A 55 3.00 6.98 -7.62
N THR A 56 2.24 6.02 -7.08
CA THR A 56 1.37 6.26 -5.93
C THR A 56 1.25 5.02 -5.06
N ALA A 57 1.01 5.21 -3.78
CA ALA A 57 0.70 4.13 -2.84
C ALA A 57 -0.23 4.62 -1.72
N LEU A 58 -1.00 3.69 -1.16
CA LEU A 58 -1.69 3.84 0.11
C LEU A 58 -0.94 3.02 1.16
N HIS A 59 -0.02 3.67 1.87
CA HIS A 59 0.89 3.05 2.83
C HIS A 59 0.16 2.65 4.12
N THR A 60 -0.66 1.60 4.04
CA THR A 60 -1.65 1.24 5.06
C THR A 60 -1.02 0.37 6.13
N TYR A 61 -1.02 0.88 7.37
CA TYR A 61 -0.58 0.17 8.56
C TYR A 61 -1.76 -0.57 9.18
N PHE A 62 -1.69 -1.89 9.23
CA PHE A 62 -2.67 -2.70 9.94
C PHE A 62 -2.14 -3.06 11.32
N ARG A 63 -2.99 -2.90 12.34
CA ARG A 63 -2.74 -3.46 13.66
C ARG A 63 -2.67 -4.99 13.55
N ALA A 64 -1.56 -5.58 14.00
CA ALA A 64 -1.29 -7.00 13.87
C ALA A 64 -0.37 -7.49 14.99
N SER A 65 -0.31 -8.81 15.19
CA SER A 65 0.82 -9.49 15.81
C SER A 65 1.77 -9.91 14.70
N ALA A 66 2.85 -9.18 14.47
CA ALA A 66 3.71 -9.39 13.29
C ALA A 66 4.29 -10.81 13.21
N GLU A 67 4.57 -11.44 14.35
CA GLU A 67 5.11 -12.81 14.42
C GLU A 67 4.11 -13.88 13.94
N GLU A 68 2.81 -13.59 14.02
CA GLU A 68 1.71 -14.49 13.63
C GLU A 68 0.98 -14.02 12.36
N ALA A 69 1.27 -12.81 11.89
CA ALA A 69 0.61 -12.21 10.74
C ALA A 69 1.05 -12.87 9.42
N SER A 70 0.11 -13.00 8.50
CA SER A 70 0.41 -13.53 7.16
C SER A 70 -0.49 -12.94 6.08
N VAL A 71 0.02 -12.89 4.85
CA VAL A 71 -0.71 -12.44 3.66
C VAL A 71 -0.81 -13.56 2.63
N LYS A 72 -2.02 -13.75 2.09
CA LYS A 72 -2.35 -14.73 1.04
C LYS A 72 -2.60 -14.05 -0.30
N CYS A 73 -2.68 -14.87 -1.35
CA CYS A 73 -2.98 -14.47 -2.73
C CYS A 73 -1.84 -13.72 -3.43
N LEU A 74 -0.59 -13.95 -3.04
CA LEU A 74 0.59 -13.35 -3.68
C LEU A 74 1.48 -14.36 -4.39
N LYS A 75 1.14 -15.66 -4.34
CA LYS A 75 1.91 -16.72 -5.01
C LYS A 75 1.92 -16.51 -6.53
N GLY A 76 3.08 -16.66 -7.13
CA GLY A 76 3.31 -16.45 -8.57
C GLY A 76 3.47 -14.99 -8.97
N CYS A 77 3.32 -14.03 -8.04
CA CYS A 77 3.66 -12.64 -8.32
C CYS A 77 5.16 -12.49 -8.50
N LYS A 78 5.56 -11.70 -9.50
CA LYS A 78 6.93 -11.21 -9.58
C LYS A 78 7.20 -10.29 -8.39
N THR A 79 8.39 -10.38 -7.83
CA THR A 79 8.77 -9.62 -6.64
C THR A 79 9.97 -8.72 -6.92
N LEU A 80 9.98 -7.56 -6.26
CA LEU A 80 11.15 -6.71 -6.08
C LEU A 80 11.43 -6.62 -4.59
N ASN A 81 12.35 -7.46 -4.10
CA ASN A 81 12.74 -7.46 -2.69
C ASN A 81 13.81 -6.37 -2.45
N LYS A 82 13.49 -5.39 -1.62
CA LYS A 82 14.38 -4.27 -1.29
C LYS A 82 15.43 -4.62 -0.23
N GLU A 83 15.34 -5.78 0.40
CA GLU A 83 16.43 -6.35 1.20
C GLU A 83 17.31 -7.22 0.28
N PRO A 84 18.64 -6.99 0.20
CA PRO A 84 19.47 -6.21 1.12
C PRO A 84 19.74 -4.74 0.71
N ASP A 85 19.36 -4.31 -0.50
CA ASP A 85 19.58 -2.94 -0.98
C ASP A 85 18.33 -2.35 -1.66
N PRO A 86 17.68 -1.34 -1.05
CA PRO A 86 16.48 -0.74 -1.62
C PRO A 86 16.73 0.02 -2.93
N LYS A 87 18.00 0.35 -3.25
CA LYS A 87 18.37 0.98 -4.52
C LYS A 87 18.55 -0.03 -5.66
N ASN A 88 18.76 -1.30 -5.32
CA ASN A 88 18.93 -2.39 -6.27
C ASN A 88 18.09 -3.60 -5.82
N PRO A 89 16.74 -3.51 -5.89
CA PRO A 89 15.88 -4.60 -5.44
C PRO A 89 16.19 -5.90 -6.19
N VAL A 90 16.17 -7.00 -5.45
CA VAL A 90 16.36 -8.34 -6.01
C VAL A 90 15.05 -8.78 -6.66
N GLU A 91 15.10 -9.05 -7.97
CA GLU A 91 13.98 -9.63 -8.71
C GLU A 91 13.75 -11.11 -8.34
N GLY A 92 12.50 -11.51 -8.23
CA GLY A 92 12.13 -12.90 -7.95
C GLY A 92 10.68 -13.21 -8.26
N GLU A 93 10.21 -14.35 -7.76
CA GLU A 93 8.82 -14.79 -7.80
C GLU A 93 8.44 -15.34 -6.41
N GLU A 94 7.22 -15.06 -5.95
CA GLU A 94 6.73 -15.58 -4.67
C GLU A 94 6.23 -17.01 -4.83
N GLU A 95 6.96 -17.98 -4.29
CA GLU A 95 6.62 -19.40 -4.39
C GLU A 95 5.73 -19.90 -3.25
N ARG A 96 5.62 -19.15 -2.15
CA ARG A 96 4.89 -19.55 -0.95
C ARG A 96 3.40 -19.25 -1.10
N ASP A 97 2.57 -20.11 -0.52
CA ASP A 97 1.11 -19.86 -0.44
C ASP A 97 0.76 -18.74 0.54
N VAL A 98 1.66 -18.45 1.49
CA VAL A 98 1.54 -17.38 2.50
C VAL A 98 2.86 -16.64 2.66
N VAL A 99 2.79 -15.32 2.76
CA VAL A 99 3.94 -14.47 3.12
C VAL A 99 3.83 -14.10 4.59
N THR A 100 4.90 -14.29 5.36
CA THR A 100 4.98 -14.02 6.81
C THR A 100 5.99 -12.90 7.10
N PHE A 101 5.94 -12.35 8.32
CA PHE A 101 6.79 -11.23 8.75
C PHE A 101 7.79 -11.64 9.85
N LEU A 102 8.47 -12.78 9.66
CA LEU A 102 9.42 -13.35 10.63
C LEU A 102 10.82 -12.67 10.63
N GLY A 103 10.94 -11.52 9.98
CA GLY A 103 12.16 -10.77 9.80
C GLY A 103 11.87 -9.43 9.12
N PHE A 104 12.92 -8.73 8.68
CA PHE A 104 12.73 -7.52 7.88
C PHE A 104 12.03 -7.88 6.56
N VAL A 105 10.98 -7.14 6.23
CA VAL A 105 10.25 -7.28 4.97
C VAL A 105 10.12 -5.89 4.36
N ASP A 106 10.58 -5.74 3.13
CA ASP A 106 10.31 -4.59 2.26
C ASP A 106 10.27 -5.13 0.83
N CYS A 107 9.10 -5.58 0.38
CA CYS A 107 8.96 -6.30 -0.87
C CYS A 107 7.76 -5.82 -1.65
N ILE A 108 7.95 -5.59 -2.95
CA ILE A 108 6.90 -5.20 -3.89
C ILE A 108 6.51 -6.41 -4.70
N PHE A 109 5.21 -6.72 -4.73
CA PHE A 109 4.60 -7.76 -5.55
C PHE A 109 3.96 -7.07 -6.75
N LEU A 110 4.55 -7.29 -7.92
CA LEU A 110 4.16 -6.66 -9.19
C LEU A 110 2.99 -7.40 -9.82
N ASP A 111 2.13 -6.66 -10.52
CA ASP A 111 0.95 -7.20 -11.21
C ASP A 111 0.12 -8.13 -10.29
N ALA A 112 0.00 -7.73 -9.02
CA ALA A 112 -0.64 -8.50 -7.98
C ALA A 112 -2.17 -8.59 -8.19
N PRO A 113 -2.83 -9.63 -7.66
CA PRO A 113 -4.28 -9.70 -7.67
C PRO A 113 -4.94 -8.47 -7.03
N ASP A 114 -6.14 -8.16 -7.48
CA ASP A 114 -6.94 -7.06 -6.96
C ASP A 114 -7.48 -7.32 -5.54
N GLU A 115 -7.35 -8.55 -5.03
CA GLU A 115 -7.75 -8.99 -3.70
C GLU A 115 -6.63 -9.78 -3.00
N VAL A 116 -6.23 -9.33 -1.81
CA VAL A 116 -5.36 -10.07 -0.89
C VAL A 116 -6.01 -10.21 0.48
N HIS A 117 -5.60 -11.22 1.24
CA HIS A 117 -6.11 -11.47 2.59
C HIS A 117 -4.99 -11.40 3.62
N LEU A 118 -5.13 -10.51 4.59
CA LEU A 118 -4.28 -10.41 5.76
C LEU A 118 -4.92 -11.18 6.92
N ASP A 119 -4.22 -12.17 7.46
CA ASP A 119 -4.44 -12.62 8.84
C ASP A 119 -3.58 -11.73 9.74
N ASN A 120 -4.20 -10.98 10.63
CA ASN A 120 -3.47 -10.03 11.48
C ASN A 120 -2.80 -10.72 12.68
N GLY A 121 -2.94 -12.03 12.87
CA GLY A 121 -2.37 -12.75 14.00
C GLY A 121 -3.01 -12.42 15.35
N LEU A 122 -4.12 -11.67 15.35
CA LEU A 122 -4.90 -11.29 16.53
C LEU A 122 -6.30 -11.93 16.54
N GLY A 123 -6.60 -12.75 15.53
CA GLY A 123 -7.88 -13.45 15.36
C GLY A 123 -8.79 -12.84 14.28
N ASP A 124 -8.37 -11.76 13.61
CA ASP A 124 -9.12 -11.16 12.50
C ASP A 124 -8.49 -11.50 11.15
N SER A 125 -9.34 -11.70 10.14
CA SER A 125 -8.93 -11.73 8.75
C SER A 125 -9.49 -10.52 8.01
N ILE A 126 -8.60 -9.77 7.38
CA ILE A 126 -8.88 -8.51 6.70
C ILE A 126 -8.72 -8.74 5.20
N THR A 127 -9.80 -8.53 4.46
CA THR A 127 -9.76 -8.56 3.00
C THR A 127 -9.44 -7.17 2.46
N ILE A 128 -8.41 -7.07 1.64
CA ILE A 128 -7.98 -5.83 1.01
C ILE A 128 -8.27 -5.98 -0.48
N ARG A 129 -9.29 -5.26 -0.96
CA ARG A 129 -9.68 -5.21 -2.38
C ARG A 129 -9.37 -3.85 -2.96
N ASN A 130 -8.98 -3.82 -4.22
CA ASN A 130 -8.61 -2.60 -4.89
C ASN A 130 -9.13 -2.57 -6.34
N THR A 131 -9.06 -1.40 -6.96
CA THR A 131 -9.30 -1.23 -8.39
C THR A 131 -8.27 -0.23 -8.90
N ASN A 132 -7.59 -0.57 -10.00
CA ASN A 132 -6.53 0.23 -10.63
C ASN A 132 -5.21 0.35 -9.83
N TRP A 133 -4.97 -0.51 -8.83
CA TRP A 133 -3.65 -0.68 -8.24
C TRP A 133 -3.03 -1.96 -8.75
N SER A 134 -1.89 -1.84 -9.43
CA SER A 134 -1.21 -2.98 -10.05
C SER A 134 -0.35 -3.76 -9.07
N ASP A 135 0.09 -3.12 -7.98
CA ASP A 135 1.13 -3.66 -7.12
C ASP A 135 0.69 -3.70 -5.66
N VAL A 136 1.27 -4.63 -4.89
CA VAL A 136 1.13 -4.71 -3.44
C VAL A 136 2.51 -4.57 -2.80
N VAL A 137 2.66 -3.70 -1.81
CA VAL A 137 3.87 -3.66 -0.99
C VAL A 137 3.59 -4.30 0.35
N LEU A 138 4.46 -5.21 0.78
CA LEU A 138 4.50 -5.70 2.14
C LEU A 138 5.70 -5.09 2.85
N TRP A 139 5.47 -4.53 4.04
CA TRP A 139 6.54 -3.94 4.84
C TRP A 139 6.40 -4.23 6.34
N ASN A 140 7.51 -4.61 6.96
CA ASN A 140 7.71 -4.61 8.39
C ASN A 140 9.20 -4.32 8.69
N PRO A 141 9.51 -3.31 9.52
CA PRO A 141 10.88 -2.86 9.80
C PRO A 141 11.67 -3.82 10.69
N TYR A 142 11.01 -4.78 11.32
CA TYR A 142 11.60 -5.69 12.30
C TYR A 142 12.42 -4.94 13.36
N LEU A 143 13.59 -5.48 13.74
CA LEU A 143 14.46 -4.89 14.77
C LEU A 143 15.01 -3.50 14.44
N THR A 144 14.86 -2.98 13.20
CA THR A 144 15.19 -1.57 12.92
C THR A 144 14.23 -0.60 13.63
N MET A 145 13.05 -1.07 14.03
CA MET A 145 12.09 -0.37 14.89
C MET A 145 11.63 -1.28 16.05
N GLU A 146 12.58 -1.70 16.89
CA GLU A 146 12.36 -2.64 17.99
C GLU A 146 11.18 -2.28 18.91
N SER A 147 10.89 -0.98 19.09
CA SER A 147 9.84 -0.50 19.97
C SER A 147 8.41 -0.79 19.50
N CYS A 148 8.18 -1.09 18.22
CA CYS A 148 6.82 -1.20 17.70
C CYS A 148 6.62 -2.18 16.53
N TYR A 149 7.67 -2.77 15.96
CA TYR A 149 7.53 -3.64 14.78
C TYR A 149 6.59 -4.84 15.01
N LYS A 150 6.41 -5.25 16.26
CA LYS A 150 5.53 -6.37 16.63
C LYS A 150 4.05 -6.07 16.48
N ASP A 151 3.67 -4.80 16.50
CA ASP A 151 2.27 -4.37 16.64
C ASP A 151 1.60 -4.02 15.31
N PHE A 152 2.33 -4.10 14.19
CA PHE A 152 1.79 -3.77 12.87
C PHE A 152 2.45 -4.53 11.73
N VAL A 153 1.73 -4.59 10.60
CA VAL A 153 2.30 -4.91 9.29
C VAL A 153 1.74 -3.91 8.28
N CYS A 154 2.50 -3.62 7.24
CA CYS A 154 1.99 -2.84 6.11
C CYS A 154 1.60 -3.77 4.97
N VAL A 155 0.39 -3.53 4.44
CA VAL A 155 -0.10 -4.12 3.21
C VAL A 155 -0.65 -2.97 2.38
N GLU A 156 0.09 -2.59 1.36
CA GLU A 156 -0.09 -1.31 0.67
C GLU A 156 -0.55 -1.55 -0.75
N ASN A 157 -1.63 -0.90 -1.16
CA ASN A 157 -1.94 -0.79 -2.58
C ASN A 157 -0.97 0.21 -3.21
N ALA A 158 -0.27 -0.20 -4.25
CA ALA A 158 0.72 0.62 -4.93
C ALA A 158 0.59 0.54 -6.45
N LYS A 159 1.13 1.56 -7.10
CA LYS A 159 1.35 1.60 -8.54
C LYS A 159 2.69 2.28 -8.76
N ILE A 160 3.70 1.44 -9.03
CA ILE A 160 5.08 1.89 -9.14
C ILE A 160 5.61 1.92 -10.58
N THR A 161 4.76 1.52 -11.54
CA THR A 161 5.03 1.54 -12.99
C THR A 161 3.98 2.34 -13.76
#